data_AF-A0A7D9H4R8-F1
#
_entry.id   AF-A0A7D9H4R8-F1
#
_cell.length_a   1.000
_cell.length_b   1.000
_cell.length_c   1.000
_cell.angle_alpha   90.00
_cell.angle_beta   90.00
_cell.angle_gamma   90.00
#
_symmetry.space_group_name_H-M   'P 1'
#
loop_
_entity.id
_entity.type
_entity.pdbx_description
1 polymer ?
#
loop_
_entity_poly.entity_id
_entity_poly.type
_entity_poly.pdbx_seq_one_letter_code
_entity_poly.pdbx_strand_id
1 'polypeptide(L)'
;MRFTPHRDEALQFSLEPIDSDYDSGTDSDILDDYSDNASSKSTLVTSEGEKDRDVDRTSNFLSKLGLSDRFQAARDLGSVAQILSDGDLLSTDENETQLKPRKIIRPAKKEDTQNKTTILARKLGSQVCELYDVDYDYIKRSRLEKLKREKEKVKEMIAAEMERRRREEEERKIRLEEERKRKEEEEKRRKKEEEEKRKREEAARKTEEEARKKREEIMKKKIEEAKKEAAKKKTVTDFTSVEKEFVKYKQDIKDIKNDIVLRVKKDTELKKQINTQRRKINPKFGQLTNSVQQLRQVTQALEQLIQQTKTNELAFKWILNFVAKAIIHQAEIEVAIHGKAALPLGSLALQLLLVFPELHYYLMARFVKKCPLVIGYTCAIDTEEGRKRMGWRKDGEKWESEERYNERLGGICTLYSVMSRLSIDMSFSGYSADCRHPLPISKSWIMISRLLNTPLKLVTNVHFAVAGSWWDACASQLLQAYGMQAKKLLQLLWNNWTSAVSDRRYPAAARLRLQGEDWTQHGKIEEFPAMEA
;
A
#
# COMPACT_ATOMS: atom_id res chain seq x y z
N MET A 1 -10.02 70.36 -50.04
CA MET A 1 -9.98 69.06 -49.34
C MET A 1 -9.64 69.30 -47.87
N ARG A 2 -10.43 68.76 -46.94
CA ARG A 2 -10.06 68.57 -45.52
C ARG A 2 -10.68 67.24 -45.09
N PHE A 3 -9.89 66.37 -44.46
CA PHE A 3 -10.32 65.04 -44.03
C PHE A 3 -10.96 65.15 -42.62
N THR A 4 -12.13 64.54 -42.45
CA THR A 4 -12.73 64.28 -41.14
C THR A 4 -12.67 62.78 -40.88
N PRO A 5 -11.89 62.28 -39.91
CA PRO A 5 -11.97 60.89 -39.51
C PRO A 5 -13.30 60.65 -38.78
N HIS A 6 -14.02 59.59 -39.13
CA HIS A 6 -15.09 59.08 -38.27
C HIS A 6 -14.50 58.63 -36.94
N ARG A 7 -15.29 58.77 -35.88
CA ARG A 7 -14.97 58.30 -34.53
C ARG A 7 -15.93 57.17 -34.24
N ASP A 8 -15.43 55.96 -34.03
CA ASP A 8 -16.29 54.79 -33.82
C ASP A 8 -17.12 54.92 -32.53
N GLU A 9 -18.45 54.86 -32.65
CA GLU A 9 -19.39 54.97 -31.52
C GLU A 9 -19.50 53.68 -30.68
N ALA A 10 -18.64 52.69 -30.93
CA ALA A 10 -18.68 51.35 -30.34
C ALA A 10 -18.17 51.26 -28.87
N LEU A 11 -17.78 52.37 -28.25
CA LEU A 11 -17.18 52.41 -26.90
C LEU A 11 -18.12 52.99 -25.81
N GLN A 12 -19.40 52.60 -25.86
CA GLN A 12 -20.34 52.77 -24.75
C GLN A 12 -20.91 51.42 -24.28
N PHE A 13 -20.02 50.54 -23.78
CA PHE A 13 -20.46 49.47 -22.91
C PHE A 13 -20.84 50.04 -21.53
N SER A 14 -22.09 49.82 -21.13
CA SER A 14 -22.56 50.16 -19.79
C SER A 14 -21.81 49.36 -18.73
N LEU A 15 -21.34 50.04 -17.69
CA LEU A 15 -20.91 49.40 -16.45
C LEU A 15 -22.13 48.78 -15.77
N GLU A 16 -22.45 47.52 -16.10
CA GLU A 16 -23.39 46.72 -15.32
C GLU A 16 -22.88 46.66 -13.87
N PRO A 17 -23.72 46.99 -12.87
CA PRO A 17 -23.37 46.76 -11.48
C PRO A 17 -23.11 45.27 -11.26
N ILE A 18 -22.14 44.91 -10.41
CA ILE A 18 -22.13 43.56 -9.83
C ILE A 18 -23.24 43.51 -8.80
N ASP A 19 -24.42 43.14 -9.29
CA ASP A 19 -25.68 43.19 -8.56
C ASP A 19 -25.63 42.39 -7.26
N SER A 20 -26.28 42.95 -6.25
CA SER A 20 -26.48 42.30 -4.95
C SER A 20 -27.37 41.07 -5.01
N ASP A 21 -28.09 40.90 -6.11
CA ASP A 21 -29.25 40.02 -6.21
C ASP A 21 -28.86 38.63 -6.77
N TYR A 22 -27.57 38.45 -7.07
CA TYR A 22 -26.89 37.16 -7.30
C TYR A 22 -26.78 36.27 -6.02
N ASP A 23 -27.76 36.41 -5.12
CA ASP A 23 -27.89 35.78 -3.80
C ASP A 23 -29.37 35.40 -3.49
N SER A 24 -30.30 35.56 -4.45
CA SER A 24 -31.73 35.19 -4.35
C SER A 24 -32.27 34.28 -5.47
N GLY A 25 -31.59 34.17 -6.63
CA GLY A 25 -31.97 33.27 -7.72
C GLY A 25 -31.40 31.86 -7.60
N THR A 26 -32.24 30.87 -7.27
CA THR A 26 -32.04 29.42 -7.49
C THR A 26 -30.65 28.84 -7.16
N ASP A 27 -30.24 28.92 -5.87
CA ASP A 27 -29.19 28.05 -5.27
C ASP A 27 -29.83 27.12 -4.19
N SER A 28 -31.13 26.82 -4.38
CA SER A 28 -32.01 25.96 -3.58
C SER A 28 -31.82 24.46 -3.83
N ASP A 29 -31.49 24.10 -5.07
CA ASP A 29 -31.69 22.76 -5.64
C ASP A 29 -30.55 21.79 -5.29
N ILE A 30 -30.15 21.76 -4.03
CA ILE A 30 -29.19 20.83 -3.40
C ILE A 30 -29.56 20.60 -1.92
N LEU A 31 -30.84 20.36 -1.62
CA LEU A 31 -31.30 20.02 -0.26
C LEU A 31 -32.43 18.98 -0.18
N ASP A 32 -33.21 18.78 -1.25
CA ASP A 32 -34.19 17.69 -1.35
C ASP A 32 -33.64 16.54 -2.21
N ASP A 33 -32.91 15.62 -1.57
CA ASP A 33 -33.07 14.17 -1.78
C ASP A 33 -32.29 13.37 -0.72
N TYR A 34 -32.65 12.09 -0.52
CA TYR A 34 -32.10 11.14 0.46
C TYR A 34 -32.39 11.41 1.95
N SER A 35 -33.64 11.19 2.36
CA SER A 35 -33.95 10.63 3.68
C SER A 35 -34.34 9.15 3.58
N ASP A 36 -34.01 8.37 4.61
CA ASP A 36 -34.38 6.96 4.82
C ASP A 36 -33.78 5.91 3.83
N ASN A 37 -33.40 4.69 4.25
CA ASN A 37 -33.38 4.09 5.59
C ASN A 37 -32.25 3.05 5.73
N ALA A 38 -31.43 3.12 6.79
CA ALA A 38 -30.51 2.03 7.19
C ALA A 38 -30.03 2.19 8.65
N SER A 39 -30.73 1.54 9.59
CA SER A 39 -30.37 1.55 11.03
C SER A 39 -29.14 0.68 11.35
N SER A 40 -28.21 1.19 12.18
CA SER A 40 -27.32 0.38 13.04
C SER A 40 -26.66 1.22 14.14
N LYS A 41 -26.66 0.72 15.38
CA LYS A 41 -25.97 1.31 16.54
C LYS A 41 -24.61 0.63 16.79
N SER A 42 -23.54 1.41 16.91
CA SER A 42 -22.35 1.11 17.73
C SER A 42 -21.57 2.43 17.92
N THR A 43 -21.60 3.07 19.09
CA THR A 43 -20.76 2.74 20.26
C THR A 43 -19.27 2.80 19.93
N LEU A 44 -18.61 3.86 20.41
CA LEU A 44 -17.16 4.05 20.41
C LEU A 44 -16.52 3.29 21.58
N VAL A 45 -15.39 2.64 21.34
CA VAL A 45 -14.45 2.17 22.37
C VAL A 45 -13.02 2.46 21.89
N THR A 46 -12.18 3.00 22.76
CA THR A 46 -10.79 3.37 22.48
C THR A 46 -9.84 2.18 22.54
N SER A 47 -8.75 2.23 21.77
CA SER A 47 -7.79 1.14 21.62
C SER A 47 -6.56 1.29 22.53
N GLU A 48 -6.46 0.46 23.56
CA GLU A 48 -5.22 0.23 24.34
C GLU A 48 -5.29 -1.12 25.07
N GLY A 49 -4.14 -1.78 25.29
CA GLY A 49 -4.03 -2.90 26.25
C GLY A 49 -4.31 -4.34 25.76
N GLU A 50 -3.66 -4.83 24.70
CA GLU A 50 -3.63 -6.28 24.38
C GLU A 50 -2.21 -6.86 24.30
N LYS A 51 -1.58 -7.10 25.46
CA LYS A 51 -0.44 -8.03 25.60
C LYS A 51 -0.44 -8.90 26.87
N ASP A 52 -1.09 -8.46 27.95
CA ASP A 52 -0.95 -9.12 29.26
C ASP A 52 -1.99 -10.21 29.57
N ARG A 53 -2.72 -10.74 28.56
CA ARG A 53 -3.81 -11.72 28.77
C ARG A 53 -3.50 -13.18 28.48
N ASP A 54 -2.30 -13.51 28.00
CA ASP A 54 -1.91 -14.90 27.70
C ASP A 54 -0.98 -15.54 28.73
N VAL A 55 -0.35 -14.76 29.62
CA VAL A 55 0.46 -15.30 30.74
C VAL A 55 -0.44 -16.01 31.75
N ASP A 56 -1.49 -15.36 32.25
CA ASP A 56 -2.42 -15.92 33.25
C ASP A 56 -3.20 -17.15 32.75
N ARG A 57 -3.37 -17.28 31.43
CA ARG A 57 -4.00 -18.46 30.81
C ARG A 57 -3.12 -19.71 30.90
N THR A 58 -1.80 -19.58 30.78
CA THR A 58 -0.88 -20.72 30.92
C THR A 58 -0.76 -21.18 32.37
N SER A 59 -0.71 -20.23 33.33
CA SER A 59 -0.73 -20.51 34.77
C SER A 59 -1.98 -21.31 35.17
N ASN A 60 -3.17 -20.85 34.76
CA ASN A 60 -4.44 -21.52 35.02
C ASN A 60 -4.67 -22.84 34.24
N PHE A 61 -3.80 -23.15 33.27
CA PHE A 61 -3.83 -24.44 32.57
C PHE A 61 -2.97 -25.49 33.28
N LEU A 62 -1.81 -25.09 33.80
CA LEU A 62 -0.89 -25.97 34.54
C LEU A 62 -1.48 -26.40 35.90
N SER A 63 -2.17 -25.52 36.61
CA SER A 63 -2.87 -25.85 37.86
C SER A 63 -3.99 -26.89 37.65
N LYS A 64 -4.70 -26.83 36.52
CA LYS A 64 -5.76 -27.80 36.16
C LYS A 64 -5.25 -29.19 35.76
N LEU A 65 -3.94 -29.38 35.60
CA LEU A 65 -3.34 -30.67 35.24
C LEU A 65 -2.69 -31.41 36.43
N GLY A 66 -2.78 -30.88 37.66
CA GLY A 66 -2.35 -31.59 38.88
C GLY A 66 -0.85 -31.92 38.94
N LEU A 67 -0.01 -31.12 38.27
CA LEU A 67 1.42 -31.39 38.08
C LEU A 67 2.35 -30.36 38.76
N SER A 68 1.81 -29.45 39.57
CA SER A 68 2.58 -28.49 40.38
C SER A 68 3.62 -29.19 41.27
N ASP A 69 3.18 -30.22 41.98
CA ASP A 69 3.90 -30.75 43.14
C ASP A 69 5.08 -31.66 42.73
N ARG A 70 5.18 -32.01 41.45
CA ARG A 70 6.30 -32.77 40.87
C ARG A 70 7.48 -31.91 40.39
N PHE A 71 7.32 -30.59 40.26
CA PHE A 71 8.42 -29.70 39.90
C PHE A 71 9.11 -29.05 41.11
N GLN A 72 8.48 -29.02 42.28
CA GLN A 72 9.12 -28.50 43.49
C GLN A 72 10.20 -29.46 44.02
N ALA A 73 9.92 -30.76 44.04
CA ALA A 73 10.88 -31.79 44.46
C ALA A 73 12.17 -31.88 43.59
N ALA A 74 12.16 -31.28 42.39
CA ALA A 74 13.33 -31.17 41.52
C ALA A 74 14.18 -29.91 41.78
N ARG A 75 13.72 -28.98 42.64
CA ARG A 75 14.43 -27.75 43.03
C ARG A 75 15.22 -27.92 44.32
N ASP A 76 14.65 -28.61 45.29
CA ASP A 76 15.18 -28.70 46.65
C ASP A 76 16.31 -29.76 46.80
N LEU A 77 16.66 -30.46 45.72
CA LEU A 77 17.89 -31.26 45.59
C LEU A 77 19.09 -30.47 45.05
N GLY A 78 18.91 -29.18 44.70
CA GLY A 78 19.97 -28.31 44.16
C GLY A 78 20.74 -27.48 45.18
N SER A 79 20.41 -27.56 46.48
CA SER A 79 20.84 -26.60 47.51
C SER A 79 21.56 -27.19 48.73
N VAL A 80 21.89 -28.49 48.73
CA VAL A 80 22.53 -29.18 49.88
C VAL A 80 23.90 -29.78 49.48
N ALA A 81 24.68 -29.04 48.69
CA ALA A 81 26.01 -29.46 48.23
C ALA A 81 27.02 -28.30 48.19
N GLN A 82 26.97 -27.37 49.15
CA GLN A 82 27.99 -26.33 49.33
C GLN A 82 28.26 -26.04 50.82
N ILE A 83 28.76 -27.06 51.53
CA ILE A 83 29.47 -26.94 52.81
C ILE A 83 30.71 -27.84 52.70
N LEU A 84 31.83 -27.42 53.30
CA LEU A 84 33.22 -27.82 52.99
C LEU A 84 33.71 -27.18 51.67
N SER A 85 34.10 -25.91 51.64
CA SER A 85 35.27 -25.24 52.30
C SER A 85 36.60 -25.49 51.58
N ASP A 86 37.09 -24.42 50.96
CA ASP A 86 38.47 -23.92 51.00
C ASP A 86 39.63 -24.93 50.88
N GLY A 87 40.28 -24.93 49.72
CA GLY A 87 41.54 -25.63 49.45
C GLY A 87 42.22 -25.03 48.21
N ASP A 88 43.37 -24.39 48.39
CA ASP A 88 43.98 -23.48 47.42
C ASP A 88 45.15 -24.12 46.64
N LEU A 89 45.58 -23.44 45.56
CA LEU A 89 46.81 -23.60 44.77
C LEU A 89 47.04 -24.84 43.86
N LEU A 90 47.44 -24.52 42.61
CA LEU A 90 48.69 -24.90 41.90
C LEU A 90 49.42 -26.24 42.25
N SER A 91 49.99 -27.00 41.31
CA SER A 91 50.08 -26.88 39.83
C SER A 91 50.65 -28.17 39.19
N THR A 92 50.90 -28.13 37.87
CA THR A 92 51.94 -28.87 37.12
C THR A 92 51.88 -30.41 37.07
N ASP A 93 51.50 -30.88 35.87
CA ASP A 93 52.28 -31.79 35.02
C ASP A 93 52.34 -33.33 35.23
N GLU A 94 52.40 -33.96 34.05
CA GLU A 94 53.04 -35.22 33.67
C GLU A 94 52.51 -36.62 34.09
N ASN A 95 52.23 -37.37 33.02
CA ASN A 95 52.72 -38.73 32.73
C ASN A 95 52.00 -40.00 33.23
N GLU A 96 51.84 -40.88 32.24
CA GLU A 96 51.99 -42.34 32.24
C GLU A 96 51.13 -43.27 33.14
N THR A 97 50.37 -44.10 32.43
CA THR A 97 50.56 -45.56 32.41
C THR A 97 50.69 -46.32 33.74
N GLN A 98 49.57 -46.86 34.25
CA GLN A 98 49.36 -48.28 34.62
C GLN A 98 47.88 -48.48 35.06
N LEU A 99 47.15 -49.57 34.74
CA LEU A 99 47.29 -50.98 35.14
C LEU A 99 47.36 -51.17 36.67
N LYS A 100 46.68 -52.13 37.32
CA LYS A 100 45.69 -53.16 36.92
C LYS A 100 44.88 -53.59 38.18
N PRO A 101 43.83 -54.41 38.08
CA PRO A 101 42.84 -54.58 39.15
C PRO A 101 43.17 -55.68 40.17
N ARG A 102 42.35 -55.76 41.22
CA ARG A 102 42.08 -56.99 41.99
C ARG A 102 40.60 -57.35 41.76
N LYS A 103 40.28 -58.57 41.29
CA LYS A 103 40.26 -59.88 42.00
C LYS A 103 39.19 -59.87 43.10
N ILE A 104 38.42 -60.94 43.30
CA ILE A 104 38.80 -62.28 43.80
C ILE A 104 37.68 -63.27 43.42
N ILE A 105 37.81 -64.59 43.18
CA ILE A 105 38.83 -65.61 42.79
C ILE A 105 37.97 -66.85 42.37
N ARG A 106 38.20 -67.63 41.30
CA ARG A 106 39.19 -68.74 41.10
C ARG A 106 39.14 -69.84 42.18
N PRO A 107 39.77 -71.04 42.07
CA PRO A 107 40.74 -71.56 41.08
C PRO A 107 40.18 -72.83 40.36
N ALA A 108 40.91 -73.76 39.71
CA ALA A 108 42.34 -73.99 39.39
C ALA A 108 42.40 -74.70 37.99
N LYS A 109 43.41 -74.53 37.12
CA LYS A 109 44.72 -75.25 37.06
C LYS A 109 44.61 -76.79 37.27
N LYS A 110 45.30 -77.66 36.52
CA LYS A 110 46.58 -77.55 35.78
C LYS A 110 46.49 -78.06 34.32
N GLU A 111 47.32 -77.68 33.35
CA GLU A 111 48.80 -77.66 33.25
C GLU A 111 49.42 -79.07 33.01
N ASP A 112 50.11 -79.18 31.88
CA ASP A 112 51.17 -80.12 31.49
C ASP A 112 50.97 -81.62 31.20
N THR A 113 51.81 -82.02 30.24
CA THR A 113 52.01 -83.29 29.53
C THR A 113 52.45 -84.49 30.37
N GLN A 114 52.39 -85.69 29.75
CA GLN A 114 53.12 -86.94 30.07
C GLN A 114 52.53 -87.89 31.14
N ASN A 115 51.74 -88.86 30.66
CA ASN A 115 52.24 -90.25 30.61
C ASN A 115 52.61 -90.49 29.12
N LYS A 116 53.83 -90.74 28.65
CA LYS A 116 55.01 -91.41 29.21
C LYS A 116 54.79 -92.92 29.45
N THR A 117 55.59 -93.72 28.72
CA THR A 117 55.99 -95.10 29.03
C THR A 117 54.90 -96.10 29.44
N THR A 118 54.27 -96.71 28.43
CA THR A 118 54.56 -98.13 28.11
C THR A 118 54.79 -98.20 26.59
N ILE A 119 55.99 -97.89 26.11
CA ILE A 119 57.12 -98.83 25.92
C ILE A 119 56.83 -99.75 24.74
N LEU A 120 57.35 -99.47 23.55
CA LEU A 120 58.78 -99.65 23.17
C LEU A 120 59.18 -101.15 23.13
N ALA A 121 58.41 -101.93 22.39
CA ALA A 121 58.96 -102.58 21.19
C ALA A 121 58.12 -102.06 20.00
N ARG A 122 58.69 -101.44 18.96
CA ARG A 122 59.62 -101.99 17.95
C ARG A 122 58.93 -103.11 17.14
N LYS A 123 58.77 -102.99 15.82
CA LYS A 123 59.86 -103.01 14.80
C LYS A 123 60.58 -104.37 14.95
N LEU A 124 60.37 -105.38 14.10
CA LEU A 124 59.92 -105.41 12.69
C LEU A 124 58.78 -106.43 12.44
N GLY A 125 58.27 -106.48 11.20
CA GLY A 125 57.04 -107.20 10.80
C GLY A 125 55.96 -106.18 10.38
N SER A 126 55.27 -106.26 9.24
CA SER A 126 54.96 -107.38 8.33
C SER A 126 54.01 -108.43 8.93
N GLN A 127 52.69 -108.23 8.71
CA GLN A 127 51.59 -109.22 8.54
C GLN A 127 50.94 -109.98 9.78
N VAL A 128 49.66 -109.65 10.10
CA VAL A 128 48.41 -110.53 10.18
C VAL A 128 48.07 -111.57 11.35
N CYS A 129 46.80 -111.53 11.90
CA CYS A 129 45.80 -112.54 12.50
C CYS A 129 45.75 -113.31 13.91
N GLU A 130 44.55 -113.26 14.63
CA GLU A 130 43.43 -114.25 15.02
C GLU A 130 43.34 -115.43 16.13
N LEU A 131 42.09 -115.81 16.62
CA LEU A 131 41.47 -117.07 17.31
C LEU A 131 41.44 -117.32 18.89
N TYR A 132 40.63 -118.18 19.65
CA TYR A 132 39.20 -118.75 19.72
C TYR A 132 38.72 -119.41 21.14
N ASP A 133 37.63 -120.26 21.30
CA ASP A 133 36.80 -120.53 22.59
C ASP A 133 36.01 -121.94 22.81
N VAL A 134 35.24 -122.23 23.95
CA VAL A 134 33.92 -123.04 24.15
C VAL A 134 33.54 -123.79 25.54
N ASP A 135 32.25 -123.68 26.02
CA ASP A 135 31.28 -124.62 26.77
C ASP A 135 30.57 -124.12 28.11
N TYR A 136 29.21 -124.31 28.33
CA TYR A 136 28.47 -123.73 29.51
C TYR A 136 27.00 -124.15 29.96
N ASP A 137 26.08 -124.73 29.17
CA ASP A 137 24.66 -124.22 29.18
C ASP A 137 23.56 -124.76 30.18
N TYR A 138 23.75 -125.81 30.99
CA TYR A 138 22.61 -126.48 31.71
C TYR A 138 21.92 -125.67 32.84
N ILE A 139 22.70 -125.02 33.71
CA ILE A 139 22.24 -124.43 35.01
C ILE A 139 21.26 -123.24 34.83
N LYS A 140 21.21 -122.67 33.63
CA LYS A 140 20.66 -121.37 33.26
C LYS A 140 19.13 -121.22 33.44
N ARG A 141 18.36 -122.31 33.38
CA ARG A 141 16.89 -122.26 33.20
C ARG A 141 16.08 -121.96 34.47
N SER A 142 16.25 -122.72 35.56
CA SER A 142 15.38 -122.60 36.76
C SER A 142 15.44 -121.22 37.43
N ARG A 143 16.61 -120.57 37.41
CA ARG A 143 16.82 -119.23 38.01
C ARG A 143 16.11 -118.10 37.24
N LEU A 144 15.66 -118.36 36.01
CA LEU A 144 15.15 -117.34 35.09
C LEU A 144 13.72 -116.89 35.41
N GLU A 145 12.87 -117.76 35.96
CA GLU A 145 11.43 -117.47 36.12
C GLU A 145 11.12 -116.54 37.29
N LYS A 146 11.74 -116.74 38.46
CA LYS A 146 11.60 -115.81 39.60
C LYS A 146 12.04 -114.40 39.21
N LEU A 147 13.14 -114.29 38.45
CA LEU A 147 13.70 -113.02 37.96
C LEU A 147 12.77 -112.27 36.99
N LYS A 148 11.81 -112.93 36.33
CA LYS A 148 10.85 -112.25 35.44
C LYS A 148 9.83 -111.42 36.23
N ARG A 149 9.20 -111.99 37.26
CA ARG A 149 8.08 -111.34 38.00
C ARG A 149 8.52 -110.08 38.75
N GLU A 150 9.76 -110.05 39.24
CA GLU A 150 10.33 -108.87 39.90
C GLU A 150 10.67 -107.75 38.89
N LYS A 151 11.12 -108.12 37.69
CA LYS A 151 11.47 -107.16 36.63
C LYS A 151 10.28 -106.40 36.05
N GLU A 152 9.07 -106.97 36.08
CA GLU A 152 7.89 -106.27 35.52
C GLU A 152 7.40 -105.15 36.44
N LYS A 153 7.27 -105.40 37.75
CA LYS A 153 6.88 -104.36 38.73
C LYS A 153 7.85 -103.16 38.74
N VAL A 154 9.15 -103.41 38.53
CA VAL A 154 10.16 -102.35 38.42
C VAL A 154 10.02 -101.56 37.11
N LYS A 155 9.61 -102.19 36.00
CA LYS A 155 9.36 -101.49 34.72
C LYS A 155 8.19 -100.52 34.81
N GLU A 156 7.06 -100.94 35.40
CA GLU A 156 5.84 -100.11 35.50
C GLU A 156 6.11 -98.82 36.28
N MET A 157 6.82 -98.93 37.41
CA MET A 157 7.19 -97.78 38.25
C MET A 157 8.15 -96.81 37.52
N ILE A 158 9.08 -97.31 36.71
CA ILE A 158 9.99 -96.48 35.90
C ILE A 158 9.23 -95.77 34.77
N ALA A 159 8.24 -96.43 34.16
CA ALA A 159 7.43 -95.83 33.09
C ALA A 159 6.62 -94.61 33.59
N ALA A 160 5.98 -94.74 34.76
CA ALA A 160 5.16 -93.68 35.35
C ALA A 160 5.97 -92.40 35.66
N GLU A 161 7.17 -92.55 36.24
CA GLU A 161 8.04 -91.40 36.59
C GLU A 161 8.57 -90.69 35.34
N MET A 162 8.92 -91.46 34.29
CA MET A 162 9.35 -90.92 32.99
C MET A 162 8.24 -90.10 32.31
N GLU A 163 6.99 -90.54 32.39
CA GLU A 163 5.88 -89.83 31.74
C GLU A 163 5.51 -88.52 32.46
N ARG A 164 5.58 -88.47 33.80
CA ARG A 164 5.38 -87.20 34.54
C ARG A 164 6.43 -86.16 34.13
N ARG A 165 7.71 -86.57 34.06
CA ARG A 165 8.82 -85.72 33.64
C ARG A 165 8.63 -85.12 32.24
N ARG A 166 8.12 -85.93 31.30
CA ARG A 166 7.92 -85.51 29.90
C ARG A 166 6.90 -84.37 29.78
N ARG A 167 5.78 -84.47 30.51
CA ARG A 167 4.73 -83.44 30.54
C ARG A 167 5.27 -82.12 31.12
N GLU A 168 6.05 -82.18 32.19
CA GLU A 168 6.70 -81.00 32.80
C GLU A 168 7.70 -80.27 31.88
N GLU A 169 8.37 -80.97 30.97
CA GLU A 169 9.25 -80.34 29.97
C GLU A 169 8.47 -79.72 28.81
N GLU A 170 7.41 -80.40 28.34
CA GLU A 170 6.57 -79.94 27.24
C GLU A 170 5.81 -78.66 27.65
N GLU A 171 5.24 -78.59 28.86
CA GLU A 171 4.63 -77.34 29.37
C GLU A 171 5.61 -76.18 29.58
N ARG A 172 6.90 -76.46 29.86
CA ARG A 172 7.92 -75.40 30.00
C ARG A 172 8.32 -74.85 28.63
N LYS A 173 8.43 -75.71 27.61
CA LYS A 173 8.71 -75.31 26.22
C LYS A 173 7.58 -74.44 25.65
N ILE A 174 6.32 -74.84 25.85
CA ILE A 174 5.15 -74.07 25.39
C ILE A 174 5.13 -72.66 26.00
N ARG A 175 5.26 -72.55 27.34
CA ARG A 175 5.26 -71.24 28.03
C ARG A 175 6.40 -70.32 27.55
N LEU A 176 7.61 -70.85 27.37
CA LEU A 176 8.75 -70.08 26.86
C LEU A 176 8.55 -69.62 25.40
N GLU A 177 7.88 -70.41 24.56
CA GLU A 177 7.64 -70.03 23.17
C GLU A 177 6.51 -68.98 23.03
N GLU A 178 5.44 -69.09 23.85
CA GLU A 178 4.40 -68.06 23.91
C GLU A 178 4.93 -66.71 24.41
N GLU A 179 5.75 -66.70 25.46
CA GLU A 179 6.33 -65.47 26.00
C GLU A 179 7.25 -64.80 24.98
N ARG A 180 8.04 -65.59 24.24
CA ARG A 180 8.88 -65.08 23.14
C ARG A 180 8.04 -64.47 22.02
N LYS A 181 6.97 -65.14 21.57
CA LYS A 181 6.09 -64.63 20.50
C LYS A 181 5.42 -63.31 20.90
N ARG A 182 4.90 -63.21 22.13
CA ARG A 182 4.29 -61.96 22.65
C ARG A 182 5.29 -60.80 22.66
N LYS A 183 6.52 -61.02 23.15
CA LYS A 183 7.56 -59.98 23.18
C LYS A 183 8.00 -59.55 21.76
N GLU A 184 8.16 -60.49 20.84
CA GLU A 184 8.54 -60.18 19.46
C GLU A 184 7.43 -59.43 18.70
N GLU A 185 6.16 -59.76 18.97
CA GLU A 185 4.99 -59.08 18.40
C GLU A 185 4.80 -57.67 18.97
N GLU A 186 4.98 -57.47 20.28
CA GLU A 186 4.95 -56.16 20.92
C GLU A 186 6.08 -55.24 20.42
N GLU A 187 7.31 -55.77 20.29
CA GLU A 187 8.43 -55.01 19.74
C GLU A 187 8.22 -54.62 18.27
N LYS A 188 7.66 -55.54 17.46
CA LYS A 188 7.28 -55.28 16.06
C LYS A 188 6.17 -54.24 15.95
N ARG A 189 5.21 -54.20 16.89
CA ARG A 189 4.18 -53.16 16.95
C ARG A 189 4.79 -51.79 17.29
N ARG A 190 5.57 -51.70 18.36
CA ARG A 190 6.19 -50.43 18.80
C ARG A 190 7.08 -49.82 17.71
N LYS A 191 7.88 -50.64 17.02
CA LYS A 191 8.70 -50.17 15.89
C LYS A 191 7.88 -49.63 14.72
N LYS A 192 6.74 -50.27 14.38
CA LYS A 192 5.82 -49.75 13.35
C LYS A 192 5.15 -48.45 13.76
N GLU A 193 4.66 -48.36 14.99
CA GLU A 193 4.00 -47.15 15.53
C GLU A 193 4.99 -45.96 15.56
N GLU A 194 6.26 -46.19 15.92
CA GLU A 194 7.33 -45.18 15.91
C GLU A 194 7.76 -44.76 14.49
N GLU A 195 7.93 -45.72 13.57
CA GLU A 195 8.27 -45.43 12.16
C GLU A 195 7.14 -44.67 11.45
N GLU A 196 5.88 -45.03 11.69
CA GLU A 196 4.72 -44.33 11.13
C GLU A 196 4.59 -42.92 11.71
N LYS A 197 4.82 -42.74 13.02
CA LYS A 197 4.82 -41.41 13.65
C LYS A 197 5.90 -40.51 13.04
N ARG A 198 7.13 -41.02 12.86
CA ARG A 198 8.21 -40.26 12.21
C ARG A 198 7.89 -39.89 10.76
N LYS A 199 7.27 -40.80 9.99
CA LYS A 199 6.80 -40.51 8.62
C LYS A 199 5.70 -39.45 8.59
N ARG A 200 4.74 -39.48 9.53
CA ARG A 200 3.69 -38.46 9.66
C ARG A 200 4.28 -37.09 10.05
N GLU A 201 5.22 -37.04 11.00
CA GLU A 201 5.91 -35.82 11.41
C GLU A 201 6.75 -35.21 10.28
N GLU A 202 7.48 -36.04 9.52
CA GLU A 202 8.30 -35.56 8.39
C GLU A 202 7.42 -35.09 7.21
N ALA A 203 6.31 -35.77 6.93
CA ALA A 203 5.33 -35.34 5.94
C ALA A 203 4.69 -34.00 6.33
N ALA A 204 4.27 -33.85 7.60
CA ALA A 204 3.70 -32.60 8.10
C ALA A 204 4.66 -31.41 7.90
N ARG A 205 5.93 -31.55 8.32
CA ARG A 205 6.95 -30.50 8.16
C ARG A 205 7.19 -30.13 6.69
N LYS A 206 7.20 -31.10 5.77
CA LYS A 206 7.30 -30.83 4.32
C LYS A 206 6.09 -30.07 3.78
N THR A 207 4.87 -30.45 4.17
CA THR A 207 3.65 -29.73 3.75
C THR A 207 3.59 -28.30 4.33
N GLU A 208 4.06 -28.10 5.55
CA GLU A 208 4.12 -26.77 6.18
C GLU A 208 5.18 -25.89 5.53
N GLU A 209 6.37 -26.42 5.24
CA GLU A 209 7.44 -25.66 4.57
C GLU A 209 7.06 -25.30 3.12
N GLU A 210 6.41 -26.20 2.38
CA GLU A 210 5.81 -25.89 1.09
C GLU A 210 4.72 -24.83 1.20
N ALA A 211 3.81 -24.94 2.16
CA ALA A 211 2.76 -23.95 2.38
C ALA A 211 3.36 -22.58 2.72
N ARG A 212 4.45 -22.52 3.49
CA ARG A 212 5.17 -21.27 3.80
C ARG A 212 5.83 -20.69 2.55
N LYS A 213 6.56 -21.49 1.76
CA LYS A 213 7.17 -21.05 0.49
C LYS A 213 6.11 -20.55 -0.50
N LYS A 214 4.99 -21.26 -0.65
CA LYS A 214 3.86 -20.85 -1.50
C LYS A 214 3.23 -19.54 -1.02
N ARG A 215 3.06 -19.33 0.30
CA ARG A 215 2.61 -18.05 0.88
C ARG A 215 3.62 -16.91 0.66
N GLU A 216 4.91 -17.16 0.86
CA GLU A 216 5.98 -16.18 0.62
C GLU A 216 6.06 -15.79 -0.86
N GLU A 217 5.90 -16.72 -1.81
CA GLU A 217 5.80 -16.43 -3.23
C GLU A 217 4.56 -15.61 -3.60
N ILE A 218 3.39 -15.97 -3.08
CA ILE A 218 2.15 -15.24 -3.33
C ILE A 218 2.26 -13.80 -2.80
N MET A 219 2.87 -13.61 -1.63
CA MET A 219 3.14 -12.27 -1.09
C MET A 219 4.16 -11.50 -1.95
N LYS A 220 5.25 -12.14 -2.40
CA LYS A 220 6.23 -11.51 -3.31
C LYS A 220 5.58 -11.10 -4.63
N LYS A 221 4.79 -11.99 -5.27
CA LYS A 221 4.05 -11.71 -6.51
C LYS A 221 3.07 -10.55 -6.31
N LYS A 222 2.24 -10.57 -5.26
CA LYS A 222 1.33 -9.44 -4.93
C LYS A 222 2.05 -8.12 -4.67
N ILE A 223 3.21 -8.13 -4.00
CA ILE A 223 4.04 -6.93 -3.78
C ILE A 223 4.65 -6.43 -5.09
N GLU A 224 5.06 -7.32 -5.99
CA GLU A 224 5.62 -6.97 -7.28
C GLU A 224 4.56 -6.48 -8.27
N GLU A 225 3.37 -7.09 -8.27
CA GLU A 225 2.17 -6.63 -8.97
C GLU A 225 1.72 -5.27 -8.46
N ALA A 226 1.62 -5.07 -7.14
CA ALA A 226 1.32 -3.76 -6.55
C ALA A 226 2.38 -2.70 -6.89
N LYS A 227 3.67 -3.07 -6.98
CA LYS A 227 4.74 -2.18 -7.45
C LYS A 227 4.65 -1.88 -8.95
N LYS A 228 4.30 -2.86 -9.79
CA LYS A 228 4.09 -2.69 -11.24
C LYS A 228 2.84 -1.86 -11.53
N GLU A 229 1.77 -2.04 -10.76
CA GLU A 229 0.60 -1.16 -10.79
C GLU A 229 0.94 0.25 -10.30
N ALA A 230 1.65 0.40 -9.18
CA ALA A 230 2.07 1.72 -8.69
C ALA A 230 3.01 2.43 -9.66
N ALA A 231 3.85 1.69 -10.40
CA ALA A 231 4.63 2.24 -11.51
C ALA A 231 3.72 2.70 -12.66
N LYS A 232 2.79 1.86 -13.14
CA LYS A 232 1.82 2.25 -14.18
C LYS A 232 0.96 3.46 -13.77
N LYS A 233 0.49 3.50 -12.51
CA LYS A 233 -0.25 4.62 -11.89
C LYS A 233 0.61 5.87 -11.64
N LYS A 234 1.95 5.77 -11.74
CA LYS A 234 2.86 6.93 -11.82
C LYS A 234 3.13 7.39 -13.25
N THR A 235 2.95 6.54 -14.26
CA THR A 235 3.18 6.87 -15.68
C THR A 235 1.93 7.39 -16.38
N VAL A 236 0.74 6.95 -15.97
CA VAL A 236 -0.56 7.37 -16.51
C VAL A 236 -1.31 8.22 -15.47
N THR A 237 -2.11 9.19 -15.91
CA THR A 237 -2.96 10.00 -15.02
C THR A 237 -3.87 9.13 -14.15
N ASP A 238 -3.66 9.16 -12.82
CA ASP A 238 -4.62 8.60 -11.87
C ASP A 238 -5.82 9.54 -11.69
N PHE A 239 -6.85 9.33 -12.50
CA PHE A 239 -8.12 10.05 -12.40
C PHE A 239 -8.80 9.92 -11.03
N THR A 240 -8.50 8.86 -10.25
CA THR A 240 -8.97 8.72 -8.87
C THR A 240 -8.39 9.80 -7.95
N SER A 241 -7.15 10.22 -8.20
CA SER A 241 -6.50 11.33 -7.49
C SER A 241 -7.03 12.68 -7.96
N VAL A 242 -7.35 12.82 -9.25
CA VAL A 242 -7.96 14.05 -9.82
C VAL A 242 -9.38 14.27 -9.29
N GLU A 243 -10.18 13.20 -9.16
CA GLU A 243 -11.50 13.25 -8.50
C GLU A 243 -11.37 13.66 -7.02
N LYS A 244 -10.40 13.11 -6.28
CA LYS A 244 -10.14 13.53 -4.89
C LYS A 244 -9.72 15.00 -4.79
N GLU A 245 -8.92 15.48 -5.72
CA GLU A 245 -8.52 16.90 -5.83
C GLU A 245 -9.75 17.79 -6.11
N PHE A 246 -10.62 17.41 -7.05
CA PHE A 246 -11.88 18.09 -7.34
C PHE A 246 -12.86 18.09 -6.15
N VAL A 247 -13.09 16.94 -5.51
CA VAL A 247 -13.98 16.80 -4.35
C VAL A 247 -13.48 17.63 -3.17
N LYS A 248 -12.16 17.70 -2.96
CA LYS A 248 -11.58 18.61 -1.95
C LYS A 248 -11.97 20.06 -2.24
N TYR A 249 -11.70 20.57 -3.44
CA TYR A 249 -12.06 21.95 -3.79
C TYR A 249 -13.58 22.20 -3.75
N LYS A 250 -14.41 21.18 -4.03
CA LYS A 250 -15.87 21.26 -3.84
C LYS A 250 -16.27 21.36 -2.36
N GLN A 251 -15.51 20.76 -1.44
CA GLN A 251 -15.70 20.90 0.01
C GLN A 251 -15.17 22.25 0.51
N ASP A 252 -13.97 22.67 0.10
CA ASP A 252 -13.38 23.98 0.41
C ASP A 252 -14.40 25.12 0.12
N ILE A 253 -15.13 25.02 -1.00
CA ILE A 253 -16.20 25.95 -1.38
C ILE A 253 -17.41 25.95 -0.43
N LYS A 254 -17.81 24.79 0.13
CA LYS A 254 -18.88 24.70 1.13
C LYS A 254 -18.43 25.33 2.45
N ASP A 255 -17.20 25.05 2.87
CA ASP A 255 -16.64 25.55 4.12
C ASP A 255 -16.53 27.09 4.06
N ILE A 256 -16.11 27.65 2.91
CA ILE A 256 -16.17 29.10 2.64
C ILE A 256 -17.60 29.66 2.72
N LYS A 257 -18.64 28.93 2.25
CA LYS A 257 -20.05 29.36 2.37
C LYS A 257 -20.46 29.38 3.85
N ASN A 258 -20.13 28.34 4.60
CA ASN A 258 -20.58 28.13 5.98
C ASN A 258 -19.84 29.00 7.02
N ASP A 259 -18.51 28.98 7.01
CA ASP A 259 -17.71 29.62 8.05
C ASP A 259 -17.41 31.10 7.80
N ILE A 260 -17.44 31.55 6.54
CA ILE A 260 -17.13 32.94 6.20
C ILE A 260 -18.40 33.69 5.79
N VAL A 261 -19.09 33.22 4.75
CA VAL A 261 -20.23 33.97 4.18
C VAL A 261 -21.43 33.99 5.14
N LEU A 262 -21.84 32.85 5.72
CA LEU A 262 -22.97 32.82 6.66
C LEU A 262 -22.66 33.53 7.99
N ARG A 263 -21.41 33.51 8.47
CA ARG A 263 -21.03 34.27 9.69
C ARG A 263 -21.10 35.79 9.44
N VAL A 264 -20.57 36.28 8.31
CA VAL A 264 -20.71 37.70 7.90
C VAL A 264 -22.16 38.09 7.60
N LYS A 265 -23.02 37.18 7.13
CA LYS A 265 -24.46 37.48 6.97
C LYS A 265 -25.19 37.74 8.30
N LYS A 266 -24.69 37.22 9.44
CA LYS A 266 -25.27 37.44 10.78
C LYS A 266 -24.83 38.74 11.44
N ASP A 267 -23.57 39.15 11.26
CA ASP A 267 -23.07 40.42 11.79
C ASP A 267 -23.40 41.59 10.85
N THR A 268 -24.44 42.35 11.20
CA THR A 268 -24.94 43.48 10.41
C THR A 268 -23.94 44.64 10.29
N GLU A 269 -23.09 44.88 11.30
CA GLU A 269 -22.16 46.01 11.28
C GLU A 269 -20.90 45.66 10.49
N LEU A 270 -20.33 44.49 10.73
CA LEU A 270 -19.24 43.93 9.92
C LEU A 270 -19.65 43.84 8.44
N LYS A 271 -20.90 43.45 8.15
CA LYS A 271 -21.48 43.44 6.79
C LYS A 271 -21.51 44.83 6.15
N LYS A 272 -21.76 45.93 6.87
CA LYS A 272 -21.67 47.30 6.31
C LYS A 272 -20.23 47.64 5.95
N GLN A 273 -19.30 47.41 6.88
CA GLN A 273 -17.88 47.74 6.72
C GLN A 273 -17.26 46.97 5.53
N ILE A 274 -17.52 45.67 5.45
CA ILE A 274 -17.12 44.81 4.33
C ILE A 274 -17.72 45.31 3.01
N ASN A 275 -19.02 45.64 2.95
CA ASN A 275 -19.62 46.14 1.70
C ASN A 275 -19.10 47.51 1.28
N THR A 276 -18.71 48.37 2.22
CA THR A 276 -18.03 49.64 1.92
C THR A 276 -16.67 49.41 1.27
N GLN A 277 -15.86 48.47 1.78
CA GLN A 277 -14.58 48.13 1.13
C GLN A 277 -14.79 47.38 -0.20
N ARG A 278 -15.77 46.47 -0.29
CA ARG A 278 -16.20 45.79 -1.53
C ARG A 278 -16.47 46.80 -2.65
N ARG A 279 -17.19 47.88 -2.36
CA ARG A 279 -17.53 48.95 -3.33
C ARG A 279 -16.31 49.74 -3.81
N LYS A 280 -15.24 49.87 -3.00
CA LYS A 280 -13.96 50.49 -3.43
C LYS A 280 -13.08 49.53 -4.23
N ILE A 281 -13.07 48.25 -3.85
CA ILE A 281 -12.27 47.19 -4.47
C ILE A 281 -12.82 46.83 -5.85
N ASN A 282 -14.14 46.72 -6.02
CA ASN A 282 -14.72 46.17 -7.25
C ASN A 282 -14.35 46.93 -8.54
N PRO A 283 -14.42 48.28 -8.60
CA PRO A 283 -14.06 49.03 -9.79
C PRO A 283 -12.58 48.91 -10.19
N LYS A 284 -11.71 48.41 -9.31
CA LYS A 284 -10.27 48.28 -9.60
C LYS A 284 -9.96 47.18 -10.61
N PHE A 285 -10.75 46.12 -10.70
CA PHE A 285 -10.55 45.08 -11.71
C PHE A 285 -10.89 45.60 -13.12
N GLY A 286 -11.98 46.37 -13.27
CA GLY A 286 -12.31 47.09 -14.51
C GLY A 286 -11.49 48.38 -14.76
N GLN A 287 -10.48 48.66 -13.92
CA GLN A 287 -9.48 49.73 -14.15
C GLN A 287 -8.14 49.16 -14.64
N LEU A 288 -8.07 47.87 -14.96
CA LEU A 288 -6.91 47.28 -15.61
C LEU A 288 -6.88 47.65 -17.10
N THR A 289 -5.67 47.86 -17.61
CA THR A 289 -5.36 48.06 -19.03
C THR A 289 -4.02 47.36 -19.32
N ASN A 290 -3.57 47.38 -20.57
CA ASN A 290 -2.28 46.81 -20.94
C ASN A 290 -1.07 47.62 -20.44
N SER A 291 -1.23 48.71 -19.69
CA SER A 291 -0.11 49.52 -19.18
C SER A 291 0.44 49.01 -17.84
N VAL A 292 1.76 48.83 -17.75
CA VAL A 292 2.48 48.46 -16.53
C VAL A 292 2.31 49.52 -15.43
N GLN A 293 2.25 50.80 -15.78
CA GLN A 293 2.06 51.89 -14.82
C GLN A 293 0.67 51.85 -14.19
N GLN A 294 -0.37 51.65 -15.01
CA GLN A 294 -1.75 51.52 -14.53
C GLN A 294 -1.94 50.26 -13.70
N LEU A 295 -1.36 49.13 -14.12
CA LEU A 295 -1.30 47.90 -13.32
C LEU A 295 -0.71 48.16 -11.93
N ARG A 296 0.48 48.79 -11.82
CA ARG A 296 1.13 49.08 -10.52
C ARG A 296 0.25 49.94 -9.61
N GLN A 297 -0.38 50.98 -10.14
CA GLN A 297 -1.30 51.83 -9.38
C GLN A 297 -2.55 51.07 -8.90
N VAL A 298 -3.10 50.19 -9.73
CA VAL A 298 -4.26 49.34 -9.41
C VAL A 298 -3.89 48.29 -8.35
N THR A 299 -2.75 47.61 -8.48
CA THR A 299 -2.26 46.64 -7.50
C THR A 299 -2.04 47.32 -6.14
N GLN A 300 -1.30 48.43 -6.07
CA GLN A 300 -1.03 49.12 -4.80
C GLN A 300 -2.32 49.61 -4.11
N ALA A 301 -3.29 50.12 -4.87
CA ALA A 301 -4.59 50.51 -4.33
C ALA A 301 -5.37 49.30 -3.78
N LEU A 302 -5.32 48.15 -4.46
CA LEU A 302 -5.94 46.91 -3.99
C LEU A 302 -5.25 46.34 -2.76
N GLU A 303 -3.92 46.29 -2.73
CA GLU A 303 -3.12 45.88 -1.57
C GLU A 303 -3.48 46.71 -0.33
N GLN A 304 -3.54 48.04 -0.45
CA GLN A 304 -3.93 48.92 0.65
C GLN A 304 -5.37 48.68 1.13
N LEU A 305 -6.33 48.52 0.21
CA LEU A 305 -7.74 48.25 0.56
C LEU A 305 -7.94 46.87 1.22
N ILE A 306 -7.18 45.86 0.80
CA ILE A 306 -7.20 44.52 1.40
C ILE A 306 -6.50 44.56 2.78
N GLN A 307 -5.34 45.20 2.89
CA GLN A 307 -4.59 45.35 4.15
C GLN A 307 -5.42 46.06 5.24
N GLN A 308 -6.24 47.05 4.89
CA GLN A 308 -7.19 47.70 5.81
C GLN A 308 -8.19 46.72 6.47
N THR A 309 -8.47 45.56 5.86
CA THR A 309 -9.39 44.56 6.42
C THR A 309 -8.74 43.57 7.38
N LYS A 310 -7.40 43.47 7.44
CA LYS A 310 -6.68 42.54 8.35
C LYS A 310 -6.92 42.80 9.83
N THR A 311 -7.48 43.96 10.19
CA THR A 311 -7.94 44.30 11.55
C THR A 311 -9.05 43.39 12.06
N ASN A 312 -9.81 42.75 11.16
CA ASN A 312 -10.81 41.74 11.51
C ASN A 312 -10.62 40.51 10.60
N GLU A 313 -10.20 39.39 11.18
CA GLU A 313 -9.87 38.16 10.45
C GLU A 313 -11.02 37.66 9.56
N LEU A 314 -12.27 37.78 10.03
CA LEU A 314 -13.46 37.38 9.29
C LEU A 314 -13.74 38.31 8.10
N ALA A 315 -13.50 39.63 8.24
CA ALA A 315 -13.57 40.57 7.13
C ALA A 315 -12.47 40.31 6.08
N PHE A 316 -11.23 40.07 6.53
CA PHE A 316 -10.12 39.72 5.64
C PHE A 316 -10.39 38.43 4.85
N LYS A 317 -10.81 37.36 5.54
CA LYS A 317 -11.21 36.10 4.89
C LYS A 317 -12.35 36.29 3.89
N TRP A 318 -13.33 37.14 4.21
CA TRP A 318 -14.42 37.47 3.28
C TRP A 318 -13.93 38.27 2.07
N ILE A 319 -13.05 39.26 2.26
CA ILE A 319 -12.57 40.11 1.16
C ILE A 319 -11.62 39.35 0.22
N LEU A 320 -10.78 38.44 0.72
CA LEU A 320 -9.98 37.55 -0.12
C LEU A 320 -10.88 36.62 -0.97
N ASN A 321 -11.94 36.07 -0.39
CA ASN A 321 -12.95 35.31 -1.13
C ASN A 321 -13.69 36.17 -2.18
N PHE A 322 -13.94 37.46 -1.89
CA PHE A 322 -14.51 38.39 -2.86
C PHE A 322 -13.55 38.72 -4.01
N VAL A 323 -12.28 39.02 -3.70
CA VAL A 323 -11.21 39.24 -4.68
C VAL A 323 -11.03 38.02 -5.58
N ALA A 324 -11.01 36.81 -5.01
CA ALA A 324 -10.97 35.56 -5.76
C ALA A 324 -12.21 35.35 -6.66
N LYS A 325 -13.40 35.81 -6.26
CA LYS A 325 -14.58 35.84 -7.15
C LYS A 325 -14.40 36.86 -8.29
N ALA A 326 -13.93 38.07 -7.99
CA ALA A 326 -13.80 39.15 -8.96
C ALA A 326 -12.75 38.84 -10.05
N ILE A 327 -11.59 38.31 -9.67
CA ILE A 327 -10.53 37.88 -10.60
C ILE A 327 -11.06 36.83 -11.60
N ILE A 328 -11.76 35.80 -11.11
CA ILE A 328 -12.35 34.78 -11.98
C ILE A 328 -13.49 35.35 -12.83
N HIS A 329 -14.30 36.27 -12.30
CA HIS A 329 -15.39 36.90 -13.05
C HIS A 329 -14.88 37.79 -14.20
N GLN A 330 -13.80 38.54 -13.99
CA GLN A 330 -13.14 39.31 -15.05
C GLN A 330 -12.57 38.38 -16.14
N ALA A 331 -12.07 37.20 -15.76
CA ALA A 331 -11.65 36.17 -16.71
C ALA A 331 -12.82 35.49 -17.47
N GLU A 332 -14.01 35.41 -16.86
CA GLU A 332 -15.23 34.88 -17.47
C GLU A 332 -15.89 35.85 -18.47
N ILE A 333 -15.53 37.15 -18.46
CA ILE A 333 -16.09 38.18 -19.36
C ILE A 333 -15.00 38.77 -20.26
N GLU A 334 -14.11 39.59 -19.71
CA GLU A 334 -13.14 40.36 -20.50
C GLU A 334 -12.12 39.44 -21.18
N VAL A 335 -11.53 38.50 -20.44
CA VAL A 335 -10.50 37.60 -21.00
C VAL A 335 -11.07 36.56 -21.97
N ALA A 336 -12.36 36.20 -21.83
CA ALA A 336 -13.04 35.31 -22.76
C ALA A 336 -13.17 35.95 -24.16
N ILE A 337 -13.45 37.25 -24.23
CA ILE A 337 -13.58 38.02 -25.48
C ILE A 337 -12.20 38.55 -25.95
N HIS A 338 -11.32 38.90 -25.02
CA HIS A 338 -10.04 39.56 -25.25
C HIS A 338 -8.91 38.88 -24.47
N GLY A 339 -8.40 37.74 -24.97
CA GLY A 339 -7.35 36.96 -24.31
C GLY A 339 -6.09 37.75 -23.89
N LYS A 340 -5.78 38.86 -24.57
CA LYS A 340 -4.68 39.78 -24.20
C LYS A 340 -4.84 40.38 -22.79
N ALA A 341 -6.07 40.64 -22.34
CA ALA A 341 -6.38 41.16 -20.99
C ALA A 341 -6.00 40.19 -19.86
N ALA A 342 -5.73 38.91 -20.17
CA ALA A 342 -5.16 37.97 -19.22
C ALA A 342 -3.81 38.42 -18.66
N LEU A 343 -3.03 39.22 -19.41
CA LEU A 343 -1.68 39.62 -19.01
C LEU A 343 -1.66 40.58 -17.80
N PRO A 344 -2.36 41.74 -17.82
CA PRO A 344 -2.48 42.59 -16.63
C PRO A 344 -3.25 41.91 -15.50
N LEU A 345 -4.35 41.19 -15.79
CA LEU A 345 -5.16 40.51 -14.76
C LEU A 345 -4.38 39.38 -14.06
N GLY A 346 -3.62 38.59 -14.81
CA GLY A 346 -2.76 37.52 -14.29
C GLY A 346 -1.58 38.06 -13.49
N SER A 347 -1.01 39.19 -13.93
CA SER A 347 0.05 39.89 -13.19
C SER A 347 -0.45 40.44 -11.85
N LEU A 348 -1.62 41.10 -11.84
CA LEU A 348 -2.30 41.54 -10.61
C LEU A 348 -2.57 40.35 -9.67
N ALA A 349 -3.19 39.28 -10.19
CA ALA A 349 -3.55 38.12 -9.40
C ALA A 349 -2.31 37.43 -8.80
N LEU A 350 -1.20 37.37 -9.53
CA LEU A 350 0.06 36.80 -9.04
C LEU A 350 0.74 37.72 -7.99
N GLN A 351 0.71 39.04 -8.17
CA GLN A 351 1.17 40.01 -7.15
C GLN A 351 0.38 39.85 -5.84
N LEU A 352 -0.95 39.79 -5.93
CA LEU A 352 -1.82 39.60 -4.76
C LEU A 352 -1.62 38.23 -4.08
N LEU A 353 -1.27 37.16 -4.82
CA LEU A 353 -0.91 35.86 -4.22
C LEU A 353 0.40 35.90 -3.42
N LEU A 354 1.34 36.78 -3.78
CA LEU A 354 2.62 36.92 -3.05
C LEU A 354 2.45 37.77 -1.79
N VAL A 355 1.64 38.84 -1.85
CA VAL A 355 1.37 39.73 -0.71
C VAL A 355 0.35 39.14 0.27
N PHE A 356 -0.57 38.29 -0.21
CA PHE A 356 -1.58 37.60 0.60
C PHE A 356 -1.61 36.10 0.25
N PRO A 357 -0.69 35.27 0.77
CA PRO A 357 -0.61 33.83 0.46
C PRO A 357 -1.92 33.06 0.74
N GLU A 358 -2.74 33.54 1.67
CA GLU A 358 -4.06 32.98 1.99
C GLU A 358 -5.04 33.07 0.80
N LEU A 359 -4.84 34.01 -0.12
CA LEU A 359 -5.62 34.15 -1.35
C LEU A 359 -5.54 32.89 -2.22
N HIS A 360 -4.43 32.14 -2.18
CA HIS A 360 -4.25 30.92 -2.96
C HIS A 360 -5.35 29.88 -2.71
N TYR A 361 -5.78 29.73 -1.45
CA TYR A 361 -6.86 28.82 -1.06
C TYR A 361 -8.17 29.18 -1.78
N TYR A 362 -8.60 30.44 -1.63
CA TYR A 362 -9.83 30.95 -2.24
C TYR A 362 -9.76 30.93 -3.77
N LEU A 363 -8.64 31.36 -4.36
CA LEU A 363 -8.49 31.49 -5.80
C LEU A 363 -8.48 30.12 -6.49
N MET A 364 -7.76 29.13 -5.97
CA MET A 364 -7.78 27.77 -6.54
C MET A 364 -9.14 27.10 -6.38
N ALA A 365 -9.82 27.27 -5.24
CA ALA A 365 -11.17 26.76 -5.06
C ALA A 365 -12.18 27.41 -6.05
N ARG A 366 -12.00 28.70 -6.39
CA ARG A 366 -12.82 29.39 -7.40
C ARG A 366 -12.48 28.97 -8.83
N PHE A 367 -11.19 28.83 -9.18
CA PHE A 367 -10.74 28.25 -10.45
C PHE A 367 -11.38 26.87 -10.68
N VAL A 368 -11.20 25.92 -9.75
CA VAL A 368 -11.71 24.55 -9.92
C VAL A 368 -13.24 24.49 -9.89
N LYS A 369 -13.94 25.36 -9.15
CA LYS A 369 -15.42 25.44 -9.23
C LYS A 369 -15.91 25.88 -10.63
N LYS A 370 -15.21 26.79 -11.28
CA LYS A 370 -15.68 27.47 -12.51
C LYS A 370 -15.14 26.88 -13.81
N CYS A 371 -13.93 26.31 -13.79
CA CYS A 371 -13.31 25.57 -14.88
C CYS A 371 -12.52 24.39 -14.29
N PRO A 372 -13.15 23.23 -14.04
CA PRO A 372 -12.47 22.05 -13.48
C PRO A 372 -11.31 21.53 -14.34
N LEU A 373 -11.30 21.88 -15.63
CA LEU A 373 -10.25 21.52 -16.57
C LEU A 373 -8.88 22.11 -16.21
N VAL A 374 -8.78 23.13 -15.36
CA VAL A 374 -7.50 23.66 -14.83
C VAL A 374 -6.70 22.65 -13.99
N ILE A 375 -7.39 21.66 -13.42
CA ILE A 375 -6.77 20.48 -12.79
C ILE A 375 -6.93 19.22 -13.66
N GLY A 376 -7.39 19.35 -14.90
CA GLY A 376 -7.66 18.22 -15.81
C GLY A 376 -8.72 17.25 -15.29
N TYR A 377 -9.71 17.75 -14.54
CA TYR A 377 -10.89 16.99 -14.16
C TYR A 377 -11.93 17.01 -15.30
N THR A 378 -12.46 15.83 -15.64
CA THR A 378 -13.57 15.65 -16.58
C THR A 378 -14.53 14.59 -16.06
N CYS A 379 -15.85 14.84 -16.14
CA CYS A 379 -16.88 13.81 -16.01
C CYS A 379 -17.91 13.90 -17.15
N ALA A 380 -18.82 12.93 -17.20
CA ALA A 380 -19.98 12.97 -18.09
C ALA A 380 -20.88 14.19 -17.81
N ILE A 381 -21.58 14.68 -18.83
CA ILE A 381 -22.45 15.87 -18.80
C ILE A 381 -23.91 15.56 -19.19
N ASP A 382 -24.25 14.27 -19.18
CA ASP A 382 -25.56 13.74 -19.55
C ASP A 382 -26.60 14.02 -18.44
N THR A 383 -26.14 14.19 -17.20
CA THR A 383 -26.97 14.55 -16.04
C THR A 383 -26.80 16.02 -15.65
N GLU A 384 -27.83 16.60 -15.01
CA GLU A 384 -27.79 17.92 -14.37
C GLU A 384 -26.58 18.05 -13.43
N GLU A 385 -26.31 17.02 -12.61
CA GLU A 385 -25.15 17.00 -11.72
C GLU A 385 -23.82 17.02 -12.47
N GLY A 386 -23.71 16.29 -13.58
CA GLY A 386 -22.53 16.30 -14.44
C GLY A 386 -22.24 17.69 -14.99
N ARG A 387 -23.28 18.39 -15.46
CA ARG A 387 -23.20 19.79 -15.90
C ARG A 387 -22.81 20.74 -14.75
N LYS A 388 -23.50 20.66 -13.59
CA LYS A 388 -23.16 21.41 -12.36
C LYS A 388 -21.71 21.15 -11.91
N ARG A 389 -21.18 19.92 -12.07
CA ARG A 389 -19.78 19.55 -11.74
C ARG A 389 -18.76 20.07 -12.75
N MET A 390 -19.08 20.06 -14.05
CA MET A 390 -18.21 20.60 -15.10
C MET A 390 -18.19 22.13 -15.18
N GLY A 391 -19.01 22.82 -14.39
CA GLY A 391 -19.01 24.29 -14.28
C GLY A 391 -19.97 24.99 -15.24
N TRP A 392 -20.94 24.28 -15.82
CA TRP A 392 -22.04 24.86 -16.59
C TRP A 392 -22.94 25.74 -15.72
N ARG A 393 -23.53 26.76 -16.34
CA ARG A 393 -24.52 27.68 -15.77
C ARG A 393 -25.90 27.39 -16.34
N LYS A 394 -26.94 27.75 -15.56
CA LYS A 394 -28.28 27.97 -16.09
C LYS A 394 -28.57 29.47 -16.17
N ASP A 395 -29.11 29.90 -17.31
CA ASP A 395 -29.73 31.20 -17.53
C ASP A 395 -31.24 31.03 -17.28
N GLY A 396 -31.65 31.15 -16.01
CA GLY A 396 -32.99 30.75 -15.54
C GLY A 396 -33.12 29.22 -15.48
N GLU A 397 -34.13 28.64 -16.15
CA GLU A 397 -34.31 27.18 -16.22
C GLU A 397 -33.39 26.50 -17.25
N LYS A 398 -32.91 27.25 -18.25
CA LYS A 398 -32.17 26.72 -19.41
C LYS A 398 -30.67 26.75 -19.17
N TRP A 399 -29.96 25.73 -19.66
CA TRP A 399 -28.49 25.74 -19.68
C TRP A 399 -27.94 26.83 -20.61
N GLU A 400 -26.78 27.41 -20.28
CA GLU A 400 -26.04 28.31 -21.18
C GLU A 400 -25.69 27.59 -22.50
N SER A 401 -25.45 28.33 -23.59
CA SER A 401 -25.09 27.71 -24.88
C SER A 401 -23.68 27.12 -24.85
N GLU A 402 -23.39 26.15 -25.72
CA GLU A 402 -22.06 25.50 -25.72
C GLU A 402 -20.95 26.51 -26.07
N GLU A 403 -21.25 27.48 -26.95
CA GLU A 403 -20.34 28.57 -27.33
C GLU A 403 -19.98 29.41 -26.11
N ARG A 404 -20.99 29.92 -25.37
CA ARG A 404 -20.79 30.70 -24.14
C ARG A 404 -20.00 29.91 -23.09
N TYR A 405 -20.33 28.64 -22.90
CA TYR A 405 -19.60 27.75 -21.99
C TYR A 405 -18.13 27.57 -22.41
N ASN A 406 -17.87 27.35 -23.70
CA ASN A 406 -16.53 27.17 -24.27
C ASN A 406 -15.68 28.45 -24.15
N GLU A 407 -16.22 29.62 -24.52
CA GLU A 407 -15.56 30.93 -24.41
C GLU A 407 -15.23 31.25 -22.96
N ARG A 408 -16.20 31.07 -22.05
CA ARG A 408 -16.07 31.37 -20.63
C ARG A 408 -15.03 30.49 -19.93
N LEU A 409 -15.00 29.19 -20.21
CA LEU A 409 -13.97 28.28 -19.68
C LEU A 409 -12.61 28.51 -20.36
N GLY A 410 -12.60 28.91 -21.62
CA GLY A 410 -11.42 29.40 -22.34
C GLY A 410 -10.79 30.60 -21.62
N GLY A 411 -11.55 31.67 -21.35
CA GLY A 411 -11.06 32.87 -20.64
C GLY A 411 -10.50 32.58 -19.25
N ILE A 412 -11.17 31.72 -18.45
CA ILE A 412 -10.64 31.24 -17.16
C ILE A 412 -9.32 30.49 -17.35
N CYS A 413 -9.23 29.64 -18.37
CA CYS A 413 -8.00 28.91 -18.69
C CYS A 413 -6.88 29.85 -19.12
N THR A 414 -7.14 30.85 -19.97
CA THR A 414 -6.17 31.86 -20.40
C THR A 414 -5.55 32.55 -19.19
N LEU A 415 -6.37 32.98 -18.22
CA LEU A 415 -5.87 33.58 -16.97
C LEU A 415 -4.98 32.61 -16.19
N TYR A 416 -5.44 31.38 -15.92
CA TYR A 416 -4.66 30.35 -15.19
C TYR A 416 -3.32 30.05 -15.89
N SER A 417 -3.35 29.99 -17.22
CA SER A 417 -2.20 29.72 -18.08
C SER A 417 -1.17 30.85 -18.00
N VAL A 418 -1.61 32.11 -18.13
CA VAL A 418 -0.76 33.30 -17.94
C VAL A 418 -0.19 33.35 -16.53
N MET A 419 -1.02 33.16 -15.50
CA MET A 419 -0.55 33.11 -14.10
C MET A 419 0.51 32.03 -13.89
N SER A 420 0.52 30.95 -14.68
CA SER A 420 1.51 29.87 -14.56
C SER A 420 2.82 30.10 -15.31
N ARG A 421 2.86 31.07 -16.22
CA ARG A 421 3.99 31.33 -17.13
C ARG A 421 4.68 32.68 -16.93
N LEU A 422 4.23 33.46 -15.95
CA LEU A 422 4.88 34.70 -15.55
C LEU A 422 6.14 34.40 -14.73
N SER A 423 7.26 35.03 -15.08
CA SER A 423 8.42 35.12 -14.20
C SER A 423 8.10 36.09 -13.06
N ILE A 424 8.36 35.68 -11.82
CA ILE A 424 8.33 36.62 -10.68
C ILE A 424 9.69 37.28 -10.60
N ASP A 425 9.71 38.60 -10.64
CA ASP A 425 10.91 39.44 -10.56
C ASP A 425 10.70 40.61 -9.60
N MET A 426 11.71 41.47 -9.47
CA MET A 426 11.73 42.63 -8.57
C MET A 426 10.63 43.69 -8.84
N SER A 427 9.86 43.59 -9.92
CA SER A 427 8.72 44.48 -10.19
C SER A 427 7.43 44.06 -9.46
N PHE A 428 7.41 42.91 -8.80
CA PHE A 428 6.27 42.41 -8.02
C PHE A 428 6.37 42.87 -6.56
N SER A 429 5.32 43.48 -6.01
CA SER A 429 5.29 44.05 -4.65
C SER A 429 5.64 43.06 -3.52
N GLY A 430 5.41 41.76 -3.76
CA GLY A 430 5.69 40.66 -2.83
C GLY A 430 6.94 39.84 -3.18
N TYR A 431 7.85 40.36 -4.00
CA TYR A 431 9.09 39.65 -4.36
C TYR A 431 10.02 39.47 -3.16
N SER A 432 10.61 38.27 -3.06
CA SER A 432 11.73 37.94 -2.18
C SER A 432 12.60 36.89 -2.86
N ALA A 433 13.90 36.84 -2.55
CA ALA A 433 14.82 35.87 -3.15
C ALA A 433 14.39 34.41 -2.92
N ASP A 434 13.77 34.12 -1.77
CA ASP A 434 13.24 32.79 -1.40
C ASP A 434 11.78 32.56 -1.84
N CYS A 435 11.15 33.50 -2.54
CA CYS A 435 9.73 33.38 -2.88
C CYS A 435 9.48 32.22 -3.86
N ARG A 436 8.62 31.28 -3.47
CA ARG A 436 8.21 30.17 -4.33
C ARG A 436 7.01 30.58 -5.16
N HIS A 437 7.11 30.42 -6.48
CA HIS A 437 6.01 30.70 -7.38
C HIS A 437 4.77 29.88 -6.97
N PRO A 438 3.60 30.50 -6.68
CA PRO A 438 2.45 29.79 -6.10
C PRO A 438 1.80 28.81 -7.09
N LEU A 439 1.70 29.19 -8.38
CA LEU A 439 1.14 28.37 -9.45
C LEU A 439 2.17 28.12 -10.56
N PRO A 440 3.28 27.39 -10.32
CA PRO A 440 4.41 27.32 -11.27
C PRO A 440 4.03 26.65 -12.60
N ILE A 441 4.82 26.87 -13.65
CA ILE A 441 4.63 26.34 -15.03
C ILE A 441 4.38 24.81 -15.11
N SER A 442 4.86 24.05 -14.12
CA SER A 442 4.55 22.61 -13.98
C SER A 442 3.06 22.32 -13.77
N LYS A 443 2.26 23.28 -13.29
CA LYS A 443 0.80 23.20 -13.22
C LYS A 443 0.17 23.18 -14.62
N SER A 444 0.66 24.00 -15.56
CA SER A 444 0.26 23.94 -16.98
C SER A 444 0.67 22.63 -17.63
N TRP A 445 1.89 22.13 -17.36
CA TRP A 445 2.30 20.80 -17.83
C TRP A 445 1.34 19.70 -17.33
N ILE A 446 1.02 19.70 -16.03
CA ILE A 446 0.09 18.74 -15.41
C ILE A 446 -1.31 18.86 -16.02
N MET A 447 -1.82 20.08 -16.22
CA MET A 447 -3.13 20.34 -16.81
C MET A 447 -3.26 19.69 -18.19
N ILE A 448 -2.37 20.04 -19.13
CA ILE A 448 -2.40 19.50 -20.51
C ILE A 448 -2.12 18.00 -20.53
N SER A 449 -1.19 17.50 -19.71
CA SER A 449 -0.95 16.05 -19.57
C SER A 449 -2.18 15.28 -19.06
N ARG A 450 -2.99 15.89 -18.18
CA ARG A 450 -4.25 15.30 -17.73
C ARG A 450 -5.32 15.33 -18.83
N LEU A 451 -5.51 16.46 -19.52
CA LEU A 451 -6.47 16.57 -20.66
C LEU A 451 -6.17 15.56 -21.78
N LEU A 452 -4.91 15.41 -22.17
CA LEU A 452 -4.48 14.48 -23.22
C LEU A 452 -4.70 13.01 -22.85
N ASN A 453 -4.63 12.68 -21.57
CA ASN A 453 -4.90 11.33 -21.05
C ASN A 453 -6.40 11.09 -20.81
N THR A 454 -7.28 12.10 -20.94
CA THR A 454 -8.73 11.93 -20.70
C THR A 454 -9.32 10.95 -21.72
N PRO A 455 -10.11 9.94 -21.30
CA PRO A 455 -10.73 8.98 -22.21
C PRO A 455 -11.58 9.67 -23.29
N LEU A 456 -11.35 9.35 -24.57
CA LEU A 456 -11.96 10.03 -25.72
C LEU A 456 -13.51 10.07 -25.70
N LYS A 457 -14.17 9.17 -24.97
CA LYS A 457 -15.63 9.18 -24.75
C LYS A 457 -16.13 10.33 -23.86
N LEU A 458 -15.26 10.93 -23.05
CA LEU A 458 -15.54 12.10 -22.20
C LEU A 458 -15.01 13.41 -22.82
N VAL A 459 -14.14 13.31 -23.82
CA VAL A 459 -13.59 14.47 -24.53
C VAL A 459 -14.68 15.08 -25.42
N THR A 460 -14.88 16.38 -25.27
CA THR A 460 -15.87 17.23 -25.95
C THR A 460 -15.22 18.54 -26.39
N ASN A 461 -15.88 19.33 -27.24
CA ASN A 461 -15.39 20.58 -27.85
C ASN A 461 -14.66 21.52 -26.86
N VAL A 462 -15.20 21.70 -25.64
CA VAL A 462 -14.59 22.52 -24.57
C VAL A 462 -13.14 22.16 -24.25
N HIS A 463 -12.76 20.87 -24.35
CA HIS A 463 -11.41 20.42 -24.05
C HIS A 463 -10.41 20.99 -25.06
N PHE A 464 -10.82 21.10 -26.33
CA PHE A 464 -10.04 21.72 -27.40
C PHE A 464 -10.07 23.25 -27.31
N ALA A 465 -11.19 23.85 -26.89
CA ALA A 465 -11.28 25.29 -26.66
C ALA A 465 -10.31 25.73 -25.55
N VAL A 466 -10.38 25.07 -24.39
CA VAL A 466 -9.48 25.28 -23.24
C VAL A 466 -8.02 25.00 -23.60
N ALA A 467 -7.73 23.97 -24.40
CA ALA A 467 -6.38 23.71 -24.89
C ALA A 467 -5.87 24.77 -25.88
N GLY A 468 -6.73 25.29 -26.76
CA GLY A 468 -6.42 26.38 -27.68
C GLY A 468 -6.15 27.70 -26.97
N SER A 469 -6.96 28.04 -25.96
CA SER A 469 -6.74 29.19 -25.07
C SER A 469 -5.46 29.07 -24.25
N TRP A 470 -5.14 27.85 -23.76
CA TRP A 470 -3.86 27.58 -23.11
C TRP A 470 -2.67 27.73 -24.07
N TRP A 471 -2.82 27.30 -25.32
CA TRP A 471 -1.75 27.38 -26.33
C TRP A 471 -1.32 28.83 -26.55
N ASP A 472 -2.27 29.72 -26.87
CA ASP A 472 -2.04 31.15 -27.10
C ASP A 472 -1.44 31.86 -25.87
N ALA A 473 -1.77 31.38 -24.67
CA ALA A 473 -1.35 31.98 -23.41
C ALA A 473 0.02 31.52 -22.89
N CYS A 474 0.46 30.29 -23.24
CA CYS A 474 1.49 29.58 -22.46
C CYS A 474 2.38 28.61 -23.26
N ALA A 475 2.05 28.21 -24.50
CA ALA A 475 2.79 27.14 -25.18
C ALA A 475 4.26 27.49 -25.48
N SER A 476 4.56 28.76 -25.81
CA SER A 476 5.94 29.24 -26.00
C SER A 476 6.78 29.07 -24.72
N GLN A 477 6.26 29.52 -23.57
CA GLN A 477 6.94 29.38 -22.28
C GLN A 477 7.04 27.92 -21.83
N LEU A 478 6.10 27.05 -22.20
CA LEU A 478 6.24 25.60 -21.98
C LEU A 478 7.38 25.01 -22.83
N LEU A 479 7.54 25.44 -24.09
CA LEU A 479 8.70 25.07 -24.93
C LEU A 479 10.02 25.57 -24.31
N GLN A 480 10.06 26.78 -23.77
CA GLN A 480 11.24 27.32 -23.09
C GLN A 480 11.58 26.52 -21.83
N ALA A 481 10.58 26.12 -21.03
CA ALA A 481 10.77 25.41 -19.76
C ALA A 481 11.09 23.91 -19.90
N TYR A 482 10.59 23.23 -20.95
CA TYR A 482 10.70 21.76 -21.10
C TYR A 482 11.26 21.28 -22.44
N GLY A 483 11.61 22.20 -23.35
CA GLY A 483 12.29 21.93 -24.62
C GLY A 483 11.64 20.82 -25.44
N MET A 484 12.44 19.79 -25.76
CA MET A 484 12.00 18.65 -26.57
C MET A 484 10.84 17.86 -25.98
N GLN A 485 10.62 17.86 -24.66
CA GLN A 485 9.47 17.18 -24.06
C GLN A 485 8.18 17.98 -24.27
N ALA A 486 8.23 19.31 -24.17
CA ALA A 486 7.11 20.16 -24.57
C ALA A 486 6.84 20.06 -26.07
N LYS A 487 7.88 20.03 -26.93
CA LYS A 487 7.70 19.85 -28.39
C LYS A 487 6.88 18.60 -28.72
N LYS A 488 7.17 17.47 -28.06
CA LYS A 488 6.39 16.23 -28.16
C LYS A 488 4.96 16.36 -27.63
N LEU A 489 4.77 17.03 -26.49
CA LEU A 489 3.45 17.27 -25.89
C LEU A 489 2.57 18.12 -26.83
N LEU A 490 3.12 19.17 -27.43
CA LEU A 490 2.42 20.02 -28.39
C LEU A 490 2.06 19.26 -29.68
N GLN A 491 2.96 18.43 -30.22
CA GLN A 491 2.68 17.59 -31.39
C GLN A 491 1.53 16.59 -31.12
N LEU A 492 1.52 15.95 -29.95
CA LEU A 492 0.42 15.10 -29.49
C LEU A 492 -0.91 15.87 -29.38
N LEU A 493 -0.84 17.12 -28.90
CA LEU A 493 -1.98 18.01 -28.67
C LEU A 493 -2.64 18.49 -29.96
N TRP A 494 -1.88 19.04 -30.92
CA TRP A 494 -2.47 19.63 -32.13
C TRP A 494 -2.80 18.61 -33.22
N ASN A 495 -2.04 17.52 -33.33
CA ASN A 495 -2.18 16.54 -34.41
C ASN A 495 -2.88 15.25 -33.95
N ASN A 496 -2.24 14.46 -33.08
CA ASN A 496 -2.74 13.12 -32.75
C ASN A 496 -4.09 13.16 -32.02
N TRP A 497 -4.26 14.04 -31.03
CA TRP A 497 -5.47 14.15 -30.23
C TRP A 497 -6.66 14.71 -31.03
N THR A 498 -6.45 15.72 -31.88
CA THR A 498 -7.47 16.25 -32.80
C THR A 498 -7.80 15.28 -33.95
N SER A 499 -6.93 14.29 -34.23
CA SER A 499 -7.19 13.23 -35.21
C SER A 499 -8.05 12.11 -34.62
N ALA A 500 -7.85 11.79 -33.34
CA ALA A 500 -8.60 10.79 -32.60
C ALA A 500 -10.08 11.16 -32.32
N VAL A 501 -10.52 12.37 -32.68
CA VAL A 501 -11.93 12.84 -32.62
C VAL A 501 -12.39 13.49 -33.93
N SER A 502 -11.68 13.25 -35.04
CA SER A 502 -11.96 13.90 -36.34
C SER A 502 -13.35 13.56 -36.90
N ASP A 503 -13.91 12.42 -36.51
CA ASP A 503 -15.30 12.00 -36.73
C ASP A 503 -16.33 13.02 -36.22
N ARG A 504 -16.05 13.68 -35.09
CA ARG A 504 -17.01 14.56 -34.38
C ARG A 504 -16.99 16.01 -34.84
N ARG A 505 -16.03 16.39 -35.69
CA ARG A 505 -15.94 17.72 -36.33
C ARG A 505 -15.98 18.91 -35.36
N TYR A 506 -15.44 18.77 -34.14
CA TYR A 506 -15.43 19.84 -33.14
C TYR A 506 -14.73 21.12 -33.65
N PRO A 507 -15.40 22.29 -33.69
CA PRO A 507 -14.80 23.53 -34.20
C PRO A 507 -13.51 23.94 -33.49
N ALA A 508 -13.44 23.78 -32.17
CA ALA A 508 -12.22 24.13 -31.43
C ALA A 508 -11.06 23.14 -31.69
N ALA A 509 -11.34 21.89 -32.08
CA ALA A 509 -10.31 20.96 -32.51
C ALA A 509 -9.74 21.35 -33.89
N ALA A 510 -10.55 21.95 -34.77
CA ALA A 510 -10.07 22.52 -36.02
C ALA A 510 -9.21 23.77 -35.79
N ARG A 511 -9.60 24.68 -34.88
CA ARG A 511 -8.75 25.81 -34.44
C ARG A 511 -7.39 25.33 -33.92
N LEU A 512 -7.38 24.31 -33.06
CA LEU A 512 -6.16 23.78 -32.47
C LEU A 512 -5.22 23.12 -33.50
N ARG A 513 -5.75 22.56 -34.60
CA ARG A 513 -4.94 22.12 -35.74
C ARG A 513 -4.23 23.29 -36.41
N LEU A 514 -4.97 24.34 -36.76
CA LEU A 514 -4.42 25.54 -37.42
C LEU A 514 -3.29 26.17 -36.60
N GLN A 515 -3.47 26.32 -35.27
CA GLN A 515 -2.43 26.78 -34.35
C GLN A 515 -1.13 25.92 -34.40
N GLY A 516 -1.28 24.61 -34.61
CA GLY A 516 -0.16 23.67 -34.74
C GLY A 516 0.47 23.61 -36.13
N GLU A 517 -0.33 23.83 -37.17
CA GLU A 517 0.10 23.92 -38.56
C GLU A 517 0.88 25.22 -38.79
N ASP A 518 0.41 26.37 -38.28
CA ASP A 518 1.13 27.65 -38.30
C ASP A 518 2.47 27.56 -37.54
N TRP A 519 2.49 26.94 -36.36
CA TRP A 519 3.74 26.69 -35.63
C TRP A 519 4.72 25.80 -36.41
N THR A 520 4.19 24.83 -37.17
CA THR A 520 5.02 23.92 -37.99
C THR A 520 5.58 24.63 -39.23
N GLN A 521 4.83 25.57 -39.81
CA GLN A 521 5.26 26.38 -40.97
C GLN A 521 6.25 27.49 -40.58
N HIS A 522 5.91 28.29 -39.57
CA HIS A 522 6.67 29.48 -39.16
C HIS A 522 7.78 29.17 -38.13
N GLY A 523 7.78 27.98 -37.52
CA GLY A 523 8.75 27.56 -36.51
C GLY A 523 8.61 28.22 -35.13
N LYS A 524 7.75 29.23 -35.00
CA LYS A 524 7.49 30.00 -33.78
C LYS A 524 6.00 29.91 -33.40
N ILE A 525 5.69 29.99 -32.11
CA ILE A 525 4.33 30.12 -31.58
C ILE A 525 4.03 31.62 -31.38
N GLU A 526 2.83 32.06 -31.74
CA GLU A 526 2.37 33.42 -31.42
C GLU A 526 2.20 33.61 -29.91
N GLU A 527 2.55 34.78 -29.41
CA GLU A 527 2.42 35.12 -28.00
C GLU A 527 1.60 36.40 -27.85
N PHE A 528 0.83 36.53 -26.77
CA PHE A 528 0.18 37.81 -26.45
C PHE A 528 1.23 38.93 -26.36
N PRO A 529 0.95 40.13 -26.93
CA PRO A 529 1.83 41.28 -26.81
C PRO A 529 2.22 41.57 -25.36
N ALA A 530 3.46 42.02 -25.15
CA ALA A 530 3.90 42.51 -23.86
C ALA A 530 3.07 43.74 -23.42
N MET A 531 3.01 43.98 -22.12
CA MET A 531 2.39 45.19 -21.57
C MET A 531 3.17 46.44 -21.98
N GLU A 532 2.44 47.54 -22.20
CA GLU A 532 2.95 48.86 -22.53
C GLU A 532 3.60 49.49 -21.29
N ALA A 533 4.76 50.16 -21.48
CA ALA A 533 5.64 50.60 -20.39
C ALA A 533 5.11 51.79 -19.57
#